data_AF-A0A0R1WMM7-F1
#
_entry.id   AF-A0A0R1WMM7-F1
#
_cell.length_a   1.000
_cell.length_b   1.000
_cell.length_c   1.000
_cell.angle_alpha   90.00
_cell.angle_beta   90.00
_cell.angle_gamma   90.00
#
_symmetry.space_group_name_H-M   'P 1'
#
loop_
_entity.id
_entity.type
_entity.pdbx_description
1 polymer ?
#
loop_
_entity_poly.entity_id
_entity_poly.type
_entity_poly.pdbx_seq_one_letter_code
_entity_poly.pdbx_strand_id
1 'polypeptide(L)' 'MSAKYTSQRCPRCGQIRKENRNHSLHEYKCVNCGFRTNDDRVGAMNLQELGKQYISGIEKPKFELNNVTD' A
#
# COMPACT_ATOMS: atom_id res chain seq x y z
N MET A 1 -9.82 10.21 -4.77
CA MET A 1 -8.67 9.34 -4.43
C MET A 1 -7.76 9.15 -5.62
N SER A 2 -6.44 9.04 -5.39
CA SER A 2 -5.48 8.53 -6.38
C SER A 2 -5.14 7.07 -6.06
N ALA A 3 -4.97 6.23 -7.08
CA ALA A 3 -4.53 4.83 -6.94
C ALA A 3 -3.00 4.68 -6.82
N LYS A 4 -2.26 5.80 -6.88
CA LYS A 4 -0.81 5.80 -6.83
C LYS A 4 -0.34 5.18 -5.51
N TYR A 5 0.59 4.23 -5.60
CA TYR A 5 1.22 3.52 -4.48
C TYR A 5 0.30 2.62 -3.64
N THR A 6 -1.00 2.58 -3.91
CA THR A 6 -1.98 1.77 -3.15
C THR A 6 -1.66 0.27 -3.16
N SER A 7 -1.10 -0.26 -4.24
CA SER A 7 -0.65 -1.66 -4.29
C SER A 7 0.79 -1.86 -3.78
N GLN A 8 1.55 -0.79 -3.56
CA GLN A 8 2.96 -0.85 -3.19
C GLN A 8 3.16 -0.66 -1.67
N ARG A 9 2.24 0.05 -1.03
CA ARG A 9 2.26 0.31 0.42
C ARG A 9 1.99 -0.95 1.22
N CYS A 10 2.83 -1.25 2.19
CA CYS A 10 2.57 -2.30 3.15
C CYS A 10 1.46 -1.84 4.11
N PRO A 11 0.34 -2.58 4.23
CA PRO A 11 -0.76 -2.19 5.12
C PRO A 11 -0.39 -2.31 6.61
N ARG A 12 0.70 -3.03 6.93
CA ARG A 12 1.18 -3.24 8.31
C ARG A 12 2.14 -2.15 8.78
N CYS A 13 3.16 -1.83 7.99
CA CYS A 13 4.23 -0.92 8.40
C CYS A 13 4.29 0.38 7.58
N GLY A 14 3.44 0.54 6.57
CA GLY A 14 3.38 1.75 5.74
C GLY A 14 4.48 1.90 4.69
N GLN A 15 5.50 1.03 4.65
CA GLN A 15 6.57 1.09 3.64
C GLN A 15 6.01 0.98 2.22
N ILE A 16 6.39 1.88 1.34
CA ILE A 16 6.04 1.85 -0.09
C ILE A 16 7.25 1.37 -0.89
N ARG A 17 7.15 0.17 -1.47
CA ARG A 17 8.16 -0.34 -2.41
C ARG A 17 7.48 -1.13 -3.52
N LYS A 18 7.93 -0.92 -4.76
CA LYS A 18 7.37 -1.63 -5.92
C LYS A 18 7.75 -3.11 -5.88
N GLU A 19 8.95 -3.38 -5.41
CA GLU A 19 9.63 -4.68 -5.33
C GLU A 19 8.99 -5.59 -4.29
N ASN A 20 8.16 -5.05 -3.39
CA ASN A 20 7.35 -5.87 -2.48
C ASN A 20 6.28 -6.68 -3.22
N ARG A 21 6.03 -6.46 -4.51
CA ARG A 21 5.06 -7.20 -5.33
C ARG A 21 5.76 -8.08 -6.35
N ASN A 22 5.29 -9.32 -6.44
CA ASN A 22 5.60 -10.24 -7.52
C ASN A 22 4.31 -10.54 -8.30
N HIS A 23 4.11 -9.84 -9.41
CA HIS A 23 2.91 -9.97 -10.25
C HIS A 23 2.77 -11.32 -10.92
N SER A 24 3.88 -12.00 -11.25
CA SER A 24 3.84 -13.34 -11.85
C SER A 24 3.33 -14.40 -10.87
N LEU A 25 3.51 -14.19 -9.57
CA LEU A 25 3.07 -15.10 -8.51
C LEU A 25 1.84 -14.61 -7.74
N HIS A 26 1.30 -13.44 -8.11
CA HIS A 26 0.24 -12.76 -7.36
C HIS A 26 0.54 -12.65 -5.86
N GLU A 27 1.79 -12.30 -5.55
CA GLU A 27 2.31 -12.28 -4.18
C GLU A 27 2.80 -10.89 -3.80
N TYR A 28 2.49 -10.49 -2.57
CA TYR A 28 3.09 -9.37 -1.88
C TYR A 28 3.93 -9.87 -0.70
N LYS A 29 5.17 -9.37 -0.58
CA LYS A 29 6.06 -9.60 0.57
C LYS A 29 6.75 -8.29 0.94
N CYS A 30 6.46 -7.77 2.13
CA CYS A 30 7.13 -6.58 2.63
C CYS A 30 8.56 -6.89 3.09
N VAL A 31 9.57 -6.27 2.46
CA VAL A 31 10.96 -6.42 2.90
C VAL A 31 11.25 -5.82 4.28
N ASN A 32 10.48 -4.82 4.71
CA ASN A 32 10.70 -4.13 5.98
C ASN A 32 10.15 -4.91 7.19
N CYS A 33 8.94 -5.48 7.09
CA CYS A 33 8.28 -6.13 8.23
C CYS A 33 7.91 -7.61 8.01
N GLY A 34 8.25 -8.18 6.86
CA GLY A 34 7.96 -9.58 6.53
C GLY A 34 6.50 -9.90 6.20
N PHE A 35 5.58 -8.93 6.25
CA PHE A 35 4.16 -9.15 5.91
C PHE A 35 4.01 -9.76 4.51
N ARG A 36 3.31 -10.89 4.42
CA ARG A 36 3.10 -11.64 3.18
C ARG A 36 1.63 -11.96 2.95
N THR A 37 1.15 -11.79 1.73
CA THR A 37 -0.23 -12.04 1.30
C THR A 37 -0.30 -11.98 -0.23
N ASN A 38 -1.43 -12.28 -0.84
CA ASN A 38 -1.69 -11.94 -2.24
C ASN A 38 -1.66 -10.41 -2.48
N ASP A 39 -1.16 -9.96 -3.64
CA ASP A 39 -0.96 -8.55 -3.98
C ASP A 39 -2.25 -7.79 -4.29
N ASP A 40 -3.24 -8.42 -4.90
CA ASP A 40 -4.58 -7.85 -5.08
C ASP A 40 -5.25 -7.55 -3.73
N ARG A 41 -5.08 -8.47 -2.76
CA ARG A 41 -5.55 -8.26 -1.38
C ARG A 41 -4.89 -7.03 -0.72
N VAL A 42 -3.60 -6.77 -0.97
CA VAL A 42 -2.95 -5.54 -0.48
C VAL A 42 -3.57 -4.30 -1.10
N GLY A 43 -3.84 -4.32 -2.41
CA GLY A 43 -4.55 -3.24 -3.09
C GLY A 43 -5.89 -2.94 -2.43
N ALA A 44 -6.71 -3.97 -2.19
CA ALA A 44 -8.01 -3.82 -1.54
C ALA A 44 -7.91 -3.26 -0.10
N MET A 45 -6.96 -3.75 0.70
CA MET A 45 -6.75 -3.26 2.07
C MET A 45 -6.38 -1.77 2.09
N ASN A 46 -5.49 -1.35 1.19
CA ASN A 46 -5.06 0.04 1.12
C ASN A 46 -6.15 0.96 0.54
N LEU A 47 -7.00 0.47 -0.38
CA LEU A 47 -8.20 1.21 -0.82
C LEU A 47 -9.21 1.40 0.32
N GLN A 48 -9.45 0.36 1.12
CA GLN A 48 -10.32 0.45 2.30
C GLN A 48 -9.80 1.52 3.27
N GLU A 49 -8.49 1.56 3.51
CA GLU A 49 -7.86 2.55 4.38
C GLU A 49 -8.07 3.98 3.87
N LEU A 50 -7.85 4.23 2.57
CA LEU A 50 -8.15 5.54 1.96
C LEU A 50 -9.64 5.89 2.09
N GLY A 51 -10.54 4.89 1.97
CA GLY A 51 -11.97 5.07 2.17
C GLY A 51 -12.32 5.56 3.58
N LYS A 52 -11.70 4.95 4.60
CA LYS A 52 -11.85 5.39 6.00
C LYS A 52 -11.36 6.82 6.20
N GLN A 53 -10.20 7.16 5.61
CA GLN A 53 -9.65 8.52 5.66
C GLN A 53 -10.58 9.55 5.03
N TYR A 54 -11.19 9.21 3.89
CA TYR A 54 -12.16 10.07 3.24
C TYR A 54 -13.40 10.32 4.13
N ILE A 55 -13.95 9.25 4.70
CA ILE A 55 -15.10 9.34 5.63
C ILE A 55 -14.74 10.17 6.88
N SER A 56 -13.49 10.15 7.32
CA SER A 56 -13.01 10.96 8.44
C SER A 56 -12.81 12.46 8.12
N GLY A 57 -13.06 12.89 6.89
CA GLY A 57 -12.99 14.29 6.48
C GLY A 57 -11.75 14.69 5.68
N ILE A 58 -10.87 13.75 5.33
CA ILE A 58 -9.75 14.03 4.42
C ILE A 58 -10.32 14.08 2.99
N GLU A 59 -10.35 15.26 2.37
CA GLU A 59 -11.04 15.47 1.09
C GLU A 59 -10.46 14.60 -0.06
N LYS A 60 -9.13 14.43 -0.10
CA LYS A 60 -8.40 13.73 -1.16
C LYS A 60 -7.29 12.86 -0.59
N PRO A 61 -7.62 11.77 0.14
CA PRO A 61 -6.61 10.93 0.75
C PRO A 61 -5.81 10.21 -0.34
N LYS A 62 -4.51 10.08 -0.08
CA LYS A 62 -3.54 9.45 -0.96
C LYS A 62 -2.35 8.99 -0.14
N PHE A 63 -1.67 7.96 -0.62
CA PHE A 63 -0.35 7.62 -0.14
C PHE A 63 0.69 8.41 -0.92
N GLU A 64 1.75 8.84 -0.25
CA GLU A 64 2.87 9.56 -0.85
C GLU A 64 4.17 8.86 -0.48
N LEU A 65 5.13 8.85 -1.41
CA LEU A 65 6.50 8.45 -1.11
C LEU A 65 7.12 9.57 -0.28
N ASN A 66 7.46 9.28 0.96
CA ASN A 66 8.39 10.14 1.70
C ASN A 66 9.79 9.79 1.18
N ASN A 67 10.57 10.81 0.80
CA ASN A 67 11.96 10.67 0.31
C ASN A 67 12.93 10.22 1.42
N VAL A 68 12.57 9.22 2.21
CA VAL A 68 13.52 8.52 3.06
C VAL A 68 14.18 7.49 2.15
N THR A 69 15.22 7.97 1.47
CA THR A 69 16.22 7.13 0.81
C THR A 69 16.63 6.04 1.79
N ASP A 70 16.58 4.80 1.34
CA ASP A 70 17.34 3.72 2.00
C ASP A 70 18.85 4.01 1.94
#